data_AF-A0A177DJR5-F1
#
_entry.id   AF-A0A177DJR5-F1
#
_cell.length_a   1.000
_cell.length_b   1.000
_cell.length_c   1.000
_cell.angle_alpha   90.00
_cell.angle_beta   90.00
_cell.angle_gamma   90.00
#
_symmetry.space_group_name_H-M   'P 1'
#
loop_
_entity.id
_entity.type
_entity.pdbx_description
1 polymer ?
#
loop_
_entity_poly.entity_id
_entity_poly.type
_entity_poly.pdbx_seq_one_letter_code
_entity_poly.pdbx_strand_id
1 'polypeptide(L)'
;MTTPSKKIDSGYLTGNMASSFPNLMTPTSGQLTGTMGSMYLTTPASTYPRSPVTPGRIGPPSTQKRGVTSVNKRKNHSLKESMPPSRAMVPNVPLTDTEVIVYFFQSLARPQVALRLYSRHWGPAGIVEILNTHRDIEGGYLRNTCSVKCITAINRGKDKYGEDWEESFRSRIEEADDITATDMMQHKDDELEGVVDYDIRDMGKGLLKHPKEGEDGGIFTRCVKYCIEHDAGYTLANVHLLALALQGGIDLQKLVIDGGEEFVVEDEEGIEEDV
;
A
#
# COMPACT_ATOMS: atom_id res chain seq x y z
N MET A 1 -62.45 -6.34 -2.90
CA MET A 1 -62.27 -4.89 -3.11
C MET A 1 -60.76 -4.66 -3.21
N THR A 2 -60.11 -5.05 -4.32
CA THR A 2 -60.01 -4.37 -5.64
C THR A 2 -59.24 -3.05 -5.55
N THR A 3 -58.04 -3.04 -6.15
CA THR A 3 -57.07 -1.95 -6.31
C THR A 3 -57.59 -0.81 -7.22
N PRO A 4 -56.86 0.32 -7.34
CA PRO A 4 -55.82 0.46 -8.39
C PRO A 4 -54.57 1.24 -7.90
N SER A 5 -53.32 0.91 -8.25
CA SER A 5 -52.63 0.91 -9.55
C SER A 5 -52.55 2.29 -10.23
N LYS A 6 -51.34 2.88 -10.27
CA LYS A 6 -50.91 3.84 -11.30
C LYS A 6 -49.46 3.58 -11.69
N LYS A 7 -49.32 2.96 -12.87
CA LYS A 7 -48.15 3.00 -13.74
C LYS A 7 -48.02 4.39 -14.36
N ILE A 8 -46.78 4.82 -14.62
CA ILE A 8 -46.48 5.69 -15.77
C ILE A 8 -45.30 5.04 -16.50
N ASP A 9 -45.61 4.52 -17.67
CA ASP A 9 -44.68 4.04 -18.70
C ASP A 9 -44.54 5.12 -19.79
N SER A 10 -43.50 4.95 -20.60
CA SER A 10 -43.25 5.54 -21.93
C SER A 10 -42.27 6.72 -21.95
N GLY A 11 -41.19 6.71 -22.72
CA GLY A 11 -40.78 5.73 -23.72
C GLY A 11 -39.55 6.21 -24.49
N TYR A 12 -38.83 5.23 -25.05
CA TYR A 12 -38.00 5.24 -26.26
C TYR A 12 -37.11 6.45 -26.58
N LEU A 13 -35.80 6.21 -26.71
CA LEU A 13 -35.11 6.35 -28.01
C LEU A 13 -33.68 5.77 -27.94
N THR A 14 -33.48 4.75 -28.79
CA THR A 14 -32.19 4.28 -29.30
C THR A 14 -31.47 5.38 -30.08
N GLY A 15 -30.16 5.52 -29.89
CA GLY A 15 -29.34 6.38 -30.72
C GLY A 15 -27.85 6.29 -30.40
N ASN A 16 -27.14 5.39 -31.09
CA ASN A 16 -25.77 5.66 -31.53
C ASN A 16 -25.73 7.08 -32.11
N MET A 17 -24.73 7.91 -31.80
CA MET A 17 -23.92 8.65 -32.79
C MET A 17 -22.68 9.24 -32.12
N ALA A 18 -21.54 8.99 -32.76
CA ALA A 18 -20.32 9.75 -32.61
C ALA A 18 -20.53 11.20 -33.10
N SER A 19 -19.91 12.16 -32.41
CA SER A 19 -19.64 13.50 -32.95
C SER A 19 -18.41 14.05 -32.22
N SER A 20 -17.25 14.06 -32.88
CA SER A 20 -16.77 15.17 -33.73
C SER A 20 -16.31 16.37 -32.91
N PHE A 21 -14.99 16.47 -32.72
CA PHE A 21 -14.30 17.75 -32.62
C PHE A 21 -13.61 18.05 -33.97
N PRO A 22 -13.54 19.32 -34.39
CA PRO A 22 -13.56 19.69 -35.80
C PRO A 22 -12.21 19.65 -36.52
N ASN A 23 -12.32 19.55 -37.84
CA ASN A 23 -11.29 19.81 -38.85
C ASN A 23 -10.47 21.07 -38.58
N LEU A 24 -9.15 20.97 -38.77
CA LEU A 24 -8.34 22.07 -39.29
C LEU A 24 -7.68 21.59 -40.58
N MET A 25 -7.98 22.26 -41.69
CA MET A 25 -7.35 22.02 -42.99
C MET A 25 -5.94 22.65 -43.06
N THR A 26 -5.13 21.98 -43.88
CA THR A 26 -3.79 22.19 -44.46
C THR A 26 -3.59 23.58 -45.13
N PRO A 27 -2.43 23.97 -45.73
CA PRO A 27 -1.29 23.16 -46.22
C PRO A 27 0.13 23.78 -46.05
N THR A 28 1.19 23.04 -46.40
CA THR A 28 2.31 23.58 -47.23
C THR A 28 3.10 22.43 -47.86
N SER A 29 3.16 22.48 -49.19
CA SER A 29 3.96 21.67 -50.08
C SER A 29 5.44 22.06 -49.99
N GLY A 30 6.34 21.08 -50.13
CA GLY A 30 7.78 21.30 -50.15
C GLY A 30 8.53 20.04 -50.57
N GLN A 31 8.32 19.60 -51.81
CA GLN A 31 9.27 18.73 -52.50
C GLN A 31 10.58 19.51 -52.73
N LEU A 32 11.70 19.00 -52.23
CA LEU A 32 13.00 19.25 -52.85
C LEU A 32 13.78 17.96 -52.96
N THR A 33 13.97 17.57 -54.21
CA THR A 33 14.97 16.68 -54.77
C THR A 33 16.38 17.06 -54.34
N GLY A 34 17.21 16.07 -54.00
CA GLY A 34 18.63 16.25 -53.73
C GLY A 34 19.37 14.91 -53.76
N THR A 35 19.71 14.46 -54.96
CA THR A 35 20.56 13.29 -55.23
C THR A 35 22.03 13.64 -55.08
N MET A 36 22.84 12.63 -54.71
CA MET A 36 24.30 12.47 -54.86
C MET A 36 25.19 12.84 -53.65
N GLY A 37 25.92 11.83 -53.18
CA GLY A 37 27.01 11.97 -52.21
C GLY A 37 27.55 10.63 -51.71
N SER A 38 28.11 9.83 -52.63
CA SER A 38 28.83 8.58 -52.37
C SER A 38 30.05 8.81 -51.48
N MET A 39 30.23 7.98 -50.44
CA MET A 39 31.53 7.66 -49.86
C MET A 39 31.51 6.17 -49.45
N TYR A 40 32.32 5.39 -50.15
CA TYR A 40 32.62 4.00 -49.87
C TYR A 40 33.33 3.87 -48.53
N LEU A 41 32.93 2.90 -47.69
CA LEU A 41 33.81 2.34 -46.67
C LEU A 41 33.61 0.82 -46.61
N THR A 42 34.70 0.11 -46.83
CA THR A 42 34.84 -1.33 -46.99
C THR A 42 35.01 -2.06 -45.65
N THR A 43 34.31 -3.21 -45.53
CA THR A 43 34.60 -4.45 -44.75
C THR A 43 34.50 -4.48 -43.21
N PRO A 44 34.30 -5.67 -42.56
CA PRO A 44 34.12 -7.03 -43.11
C PRO A 44 32.81 -7.74 -42.69
N ALA A 45 32.56 -8.89 -43.33
CA ALA A 45 31.43 -9.78 -43.10
C ALA A 45 31.51 -10.45 -41.70
N SER A 46 30.44 -10.33 -40.93
CA SER A 46 30.25 -11.06 -39.68
C SER A 46 29.54 -12.39 -39.95
N THR A 47 30.26 -13.48 -39.72
CA THR A 47 29.83 -14.87 -39.87
C THR A 47 28.99 -15.29 -38.66
N TYR A 48 27.69 -15.00 -38.68
CA TYR A 48 26.74 -15.65 -37.77
C TYR A 48 25.98 -16.76 -38.50
N PRO A 49 25.86 -17.97 -37.91
CA PRO A 49 25.08 -19.05 -38.50
C PRO A 49 23.60 -18.68 -38.52
N ARG A 50 23.02 -18.57 -39.72
CA ARG A 50 21.57 -18.37 -39.91
C ARG A 50 20.84 -19.66 -39.58
N SER A 51 19.98 -19.63 -38.55
CA SER A 51 19.00 -20.68 -38.30
C SER A 51 18.03 -20.79 -39.49
N PRO A 52 17.59 -22.00 -39.88
CA PRO A 52 16.72 -22.17 -41.05
C PRO A 52 15.33 -21.57 -40.78
N VAL A 53 14.86 -20.79 -41.74
CA VAL A 53 13.52 -20.18 -41.75
C VAL A 53 12.50 -21.28 -42.03
N THR A 54 11.56 -21.48 -41.10
CA THR A 54 10.42 -22.39 -41.26
C THR A 54 9.54 -21.91 -42.42
N PRO A 55 9.30 -22.71 -43.48
CA PRO A 55 8.42 -22.30 -44.58
C PRO A 55 6.95 -22.32 -44.12
N GLY A 56 6.22 -21.22 -44.30
CA GLY A 56 4.75 -21.23 -44.12
C GLY A 56 4.05 -19.95 -43.65
N ARG A 57 4.74 -18.83 -43.37
CA ARG A 57 4.07 -17.60 -42.90
C ARG A 57 3.59 -16.73 -44.07
N ILE A 58 2.30 -16.83 -44.42
CA ILE A 58 1.60 -15.87 -45.28
C ILE A 58 1.12 -14.72 -44.39
N GLY A 59 1.78 -13.58 -44.47
CA GLY A 59 1.42 -12.33 -43.80
C GLY A 59 2.37 -11.21 -44.26
N PRO A 60 1.94 -9.93 -44.21
CA PRO A 60 2.72 -8.84 -44.77
C PRO A 60 4.12 -8.76 -44.14
N PRO A 61 5.15 -8.38 -44.92
CA PRO A 61 6.54 -8.41 -44.48
C PRO A 61 6.72 -7.47 -43.29
N SER A 62 7.06 -8.03 -42.13
CA SER A 62 7.45 -7.29 -40.93
C SER A 62 8.83 -6.66 -41.14
N THR A 63 8.90 -5.54 -41.86
CA THR A 63 10.13 -4.73 -42.00
C THR A 63 10.42 -3.85 -40.79
N GLN A 64 9.57 -3.87 -39.76
CA GLN A 64 9.88 -3.25 -38.49
C GLN A 64 10.76 -4.18 -37.67
N LYS A 65 12.07 -3.86 -37.63
CA LYS A 65 12.94 -4.27 -36.52
C LYS A 65 12.15 -3.97 -35.24
N ARG A 66 11.79 -4.99 -34.45
CA ARG A 66 11.31 -4.77 -33.09
C ARG A 66 12.39 -3.91 -32.42
N GLY A 67 12.06 -2.64 -32.18
CA GLY A 67 12.88 -1.80 -31.32
C GLY A 67 12.98 -2.54 -30.01
N VAL A 68 14.18 -3.02 -29.68
CA VAL A 68 14.49 -3.38 -28.30
C VAL A 68 14.48 -2.03 -27.59
N THR A 69 13.30 -1.61 -27.13
CA THR A 69 13.22 -0.53 -26.16
C THR A 69 14.03 -1.01 -24.98
N SER A 70 15.21 -0.43 -24.79
CA SER A 70 15.97 -0.57 -23.55
C SER A 70 15.03 -0.13 -22.45
N VAL A 71 14.43 -1.09 -21.76
CA VAL A 71 13.62 -0.81 -20.58
C VAL A 71 14.63 -0.26 -19.58
N ASN A 72 14.66 1.07 -19.44
CA ASN A 72 15.29 1.72 -18.30
C ASN A 72 14.50 1.24 -17.09
N LYS A 73 14.94 0.12 -16.53
CA LYS A 73 14.34 -0.52 -15.36
C LYS A 73 14.58 0.47 -14.23
N ARG A 74 13.52 1.15 -13.79
CA ARG A 74 13.60 2.07 -12.65
C ARG A 74 14.24 1.34 -11.48
N LYS A 75 15.04 2.06 -10.70
CA LYS A 75 15.70 1.54 -9.50
C LYS A 75 14.63 0.94 -8.58
N ASN A 76 14.99 -0.15 -7.92
CA ASN A 76 14.06 -1.06 -7.23
C ASN A 76 13.23 -0.31 -6.17
N HIS A 77 11.90 -0.44 -6.20
CA HIS A 77 10.94 0.21 -5.28
C HIS A 77 10.94 -0.42 -3.86
N SER A 78 12.12 -0.77 -3.34
CA SER A 78 12.25 -1.54 -2.11
C SER A 78 12.05 -0.66 -0.89
N LEU A 79 11.00 -0.96 -0.12
CA LEU A 79 10.68 -0.31 1.16
C LEU A 79 11.31 -1.01 2.37
N LYS A 80 12.24 -1.94 2.15
CA LYS A 80 12.76 -2.83 3.20
C LYS A 80 13.57 -2.09 4.28
N GLU A 81 14.22 -0.98 3.92
CA GLU A 81 15.12 -0.26 4.82
C GLU A 81 14.41 0.88 5.57
N SER A 82 13.25 1.33 5.06
CA SER A 82 12.52 2.51 5.57
C SER A 82 11.27 2.15 6.37
N MET A 83 10.96 0.86 6.53
CA MET A 83 9.73 0.40 7.17
C MET A 83 9.97 -0.88 7.97
N PRO A 84 9.10 -1.16 8.96
CA PRO A 84 9.05 -2.45 9.63
C PRO A 84 8.96 -3.60 8.61
N PRO A 85 9.58 -4.76 8.88
CA PRO A 85 9.48 -5.92 8.02
C PRO A 85 8.04 -6.47 8.00
N SER A 86 7.73 -7.36 7.04
CA SER A 86 6.38 -7.92 6.90
C SER A 86 5.90 -8.74 8.10
N ARG A 87 6.83 -9.21 8.95
CA ARG A 87 6.56 -9.95 10.20
C ARG A 87 6.74 -9.09 11.44
N ALA A 88 6.76 -7.76 11.29
CA ALA A 88 6.75 -6.88 12.45
C ALA A 88 5.49 -7.13 13.28
N MET A 89 5.62 -7.08 14.61
CA MET A 89 4.50 -7.19 15.54
C MET A 89 3.37 -6.22 15.16
N VAL A 90 2.12 -6.62 15.41
CA VAL A 90 1.00 -5.67 15.36
C VAL A 90 0.88 -5.09 16.77
N PRO A 91 0.97 -3.77 16.93
CA PRO A 91 0.97 -3.17 18.26
C PRO A 91 -0.39 -3.38 18.94
N ASN A 92 -0.39 -3.49 20.26
CA ASN A 92 -1.62 -3.60 21.04
C ASN A 92 -2.29 -2.24 21.26
N VAL A 93 -2.50 -1.50 20.17
CA VAL A 93 -3.26 -0.25 20.13
C VAL A 93 -4.08 -0.21 18.84
N PRO A 94 -5.23 0.47 18.82
CA PRO A 94 -6.03 0.58 17.61
C PRO A 94 -5.25 1.29 16.50
N LEU A 95 -5.21 0.67 15.32
CA LEU A 95 -4.64 1.27 14.11
C LEU A 95 -5.77 1.66 13.17
N THR A 96 -5.68 2.85 12.60
CA THR A 96 -6.45 3.26 11.42
C THR A 96 -5.90 2.58 10.16
N ASP A 97 -6.70 2.52 9.09
CA ASP A 97 -6.22 1.95 7.81
C ASP A 97 -5.08 2.77 7.20
N THR A 98 -5.10 4.10 7.35
CA THR A 98 -4.02 4.98 6.93
C THR A 98 -2.73 4.68 7.70
N GLU A 99 -2.79 4.45 9.01
CA GLU A 99 -1.62 4.04 9.80
C GLU A 99 -1.05 2.70 9.35
N VAL A 100 -1.90 1.74 9.00
CA VAL A 100 -1.46 0.46 8.40
C VAL A 100 -0.72 0.72 7.09
N ILE A 101 -1.23 1.61 6.24
CA ILE A 101 -0.58 1.97 4.96
C ILE A 101 0.74 2.71 5.19
N VAL A 102 0.78 3.68 6.11
CA VAL A 102 1.95 4.55 6.30
C VAL A 102 3.06 3.86 7.08
N TYR A 103 2.73 3.13 8.15
CA TYR A 103 3.71 2.53 9.05
C TYR A 103 3.94 1.04 8.80
N PHE A 104 2.95 0.31 8.30
CA PHE A 104 3.01 -1.16 8.18
C PHE A 104 2.79 -1.68 6.76
N PHE A 105 3.08 -0.89 5.73
CA PHE A 105 2.87 -1.29 4.34
C PHE A 105 3.50 -2.64 3.96
N GLN A 106 4.64 -2.98 4.57
CA GLN A 106 5.31 -4.26 4.34
C GLN A 106 4.51 -5.45 4.88
N SER A 107 3.73 -5.25 5.93
CA SER A 107 2.84 -6.26 6.51
C SER A 107 1.68 -6.65 5.59
N LEU A 108 1.42 -5.90 4.50
CA LEU A 108 0.49 -6.33 3.42
C LEU A 108 0.93 -7.61 2.69
N ALA A 109 2.13 -8.12 2.96
CA ALA A 109 2.50 -9.47 2.52
C ALA A 109 1.75 -10.58 3.31
N ARG A 110 1.15 -10.23 4.47
CA ARG A 110 0.32 -11.13 5.29
C ARG A 110 -1.14 -11.08 4.80
N PRO A 111 -1.82 -12.24 4.66
CA PRO A 111 -3.17 -12.30 4.11
C PRO A 111 -4.18 -11.42 4.86
N GLN A 112 -4.22 -11.53 6.18
CA GLN A 112 -5.14 -10.81 7.06
C GLN A 112 -4.99 -9.28 6.97
N VAL A 113 -3.76 -8.77 6.84
CA VAL A 113 -3.50 -7.31 6.73
C VAL A 113 -3.91 -6.79 5.34
N ALA A 114 -3.59 -7.54 4.28
CA ALA A 114 -4.02 -7.18 2.92
C ALA A 114 -5.54 -7.20 2.76
N LEU A 115 -6.18 -8.25 3.30
CA LEU A 115 -7.63 -8.41 3.25
C LEU A 115 -8.32 -7.31 4.04
N ARG A 116 -7.78 -6.89 5.19
CA ARG A 116 -8.33 -5.76 5.95
C ARG A 116 -8.57 -4.52 5.11
N LEU A 117 -7.53 -4.06 4.40
CA LEU A 117 -7.64 -2.88 3.55
C LEU A 117 -8.68 -3.10 2.44
N TYR A 118 -8.65 -4.24 1.77
CA TYR A 118 -9.57 -4.55 0.68
C TYR A 118 -11.03 -4.69 1.11
N SER A 119 -11.28 -5.21 2.31
CA SER A 119 -12.62 -5.31 2.91
C SER A 119 -13.17 -3.93 3.23
N ARG A 120 -12.32 -2.99 3.67
CA ARG A 120 -12.69 -1.60 3.99
C ARG A 120 -12.55 -0.65 2.81
N HIS A 121 -12.75 -1.19 1.60
CA HIS A 121 -12.80 -0.46 0.32
C HIS A 121 -11.51 0.27 -0.10
N TRP A 122 -10.34 -0.07 0.48
CA TRP A 122 -9.06 0.42 0.01
C TRP A 122 -8.58 -0.36 -1.21
N GLY A 123 -8.67 0.26 -2.39
CA GLY A 123 -8.07 -0.25 -3.61
C GLY A 123 -6.58 0.13 -3.74
N PRO A 124 -5.82 -0.55 -4.62
CA PRO A 124 -4.40 -0.25 -4.87
C PRO A 124 -4.11 1.20 -5.26
N ALA A 125 -5.07 1.92 -5.84
CA ALA A 125 -4.91 3.33 -6.18
C ALA A 125 -4.83 4.19 -4.91
N GLY A 126 -5.82 4.08 -4.02
CA GLY A 126 -5.86 4.84 -2.76
C GLY A 126 -4.72 4.46 -1.82
N ILE A 127 -4.38 3.16 -1.74
CA ILE A 127 -3.24 2.70 -0.92
C ILE A 127 -1.94 3.38 -1.38
N VAL A 128 -1.68 3.39 -2.70
CA VAL A 128 -0.45 3.96 -3.24
C VAL A 128 -0.43 5.48 -3.19
N GLU A 129 -1.59 6.12 -3.33
CA GLU A 129 -1.71 7.57 -3.14
C GLU A 129 -1.31 7.98 -1.73
N ILE A 130 -1.87 7.33 -0.70
CA ILE A 130 -1.49 7.58 0.70
C ILE A 130 -0.01 7.26 0.92
N LEU A 131 0.45 6.09 0.46
CA LEU A 131 1.83 5.68 0.66
C LEU A 131 2.82 6.69 0.07
N ASN A 132 2.63 7.12 -1.18
CA ASN A 132 3.49 8.09 -1.85
C ASN A 132 3.36 9.51 -1.29
N THR A 133 2.22 9.83 -0.67
CA THR A 133 1.99 11.13 -0.04
C THR A 133 2.72 11.26 1.30
N HIS A 134 2.88 10.14 2.01
CA HIS A 134 3.46 10.12 3.36
C HIS A 134 4.91 9.63 3.40
N ARG A 135 5.40 8.94 2.37
CA ARG A 135 6.74 8.32 2.36
C ARG A 135 7.58 8.79 1.19
N ASP A 136 8.87 8.96 1.47
CA ASP A 136 9.87 9.26 0.45
C ASP A 136 10.27 7.95 -0.24
N ILE A 137 9.76 7.77 -1.46
CA ILE A 137 9.99 6.58 -2.28
C ILE A 137 10.52 7.03 -3.62
N GLU A 138 11.76 6.68 -3.93
CA GLU A 138 12.42 7.04 -5.19
C GLU A 138 11.57 6.58 -6.39
N GLY A 139 11.06 7.56 -7.17
CA GLY A 139 10.21 7.31 -8.34
C GLY A 139 8.77 6.86 -8.02
N GLY A 140 8.36 6.87 -6.75
CA GLY A 140 7.05 6.48 -6.25
C GLY A 140 6.81 4.97 -6.26
N TYR A 141 5.97 4.50 -5.34
CA TYR A 141 5.44 3.14 -5.39
C TYR A 141 4.40 3.03 -6.51
N LEU A 142 4.37 1.89 -7.19
CA LEU A 142 3.49 1.69 -8.35
C LEU A 142 2.20 0.95 -7.95
N ARG A 143 1.06 1.42 -8.47
CA ARG A 143 -0.25 0.79 -8.29
C ARG A 143 -0.26 -0.71 -8.63
N ASN A 144 0.33 -1.09 -9.76
CA ASN A 144 0.37 -2.49 -10.19
C ASN A 144 1.18 -3.36 -9.22
N THR A 145 2.28 -2.85 -8.71
CA THR A 145 3.09 -3.54 -7.70
C THR A 145 2.30 -3.74 -6.40
N CYS A 146 1.56 -2.71 -5.96
CA CYS A 146 0.67 -2.82 -4.80
C CYS A 146 -0.43 -3.86 -5.02
N SER A 147 -1.08 -3.82 -6.19
CA SER A 147 -2.12 -4.78 -6.55
C SER A 147 -1.60 -6.21 -6.52
N VAL A 148 -0.43 -6.47 -7.11
CA VAL A 148 0.17 -7.81 -7.10
C VAL A 148 0.52 -8.24 -5.67
N LYS A 149 1.06 -7.35 -4.84
CA LYS A 149 1.39 -7.63 -3.43
C LYS A 149 0.16 -8.08 -2.64
N CYS A 150 -0.93 -7.31 -2.70
CA CYS A 150 -2.15 -7.62 -1.95
C CYS A 150 -2.84 -8.88 -2.48
N ILE A 151 -2.99 -9.03 -3.80
CA ILE A 151 -3.64 -10.21 -4.40
C ILE A 151 -2.84 -11.48 -4.08
N THR A 152 -1.51 -11.42 -4.15
CA THR A 152 -0.66 -12.58 -3.81
C THR A 152 -0.80 -12.96 -2.33
N ALA A 153 -0.93 -11.98 -1.43
CA ALA A 153 -1.16 -12.23 -0.01
C ALA A 153 -2.56 -12.85 0.24
N ILE A 154 -3.61 -12.33 -0.39
CA ILE A 154 -4.97 -12.86 -0.27
C ILE A 154 -5.04 -14.29 -0.80
N ASN A 155 -4.44 -14.57 -1.98
CA ASN A 155 -4.39 -15.93 -2.53
C ASN A 155 -3.64 -16.89 -1.60
N ARG A 156 -2.52 -16.47 -0.98
CA ARG A 156 -1.87 -17.28 0.07
C ARG A 156 -2.77 -17.57 1.26
N GLY A 157 -3.64 -16.62 1.62
CA GLY A 157 -4.63 -16.83 2.67
C GLY A 157 -5.61 -17.94 2.30
N LYS A 158 -6.12 -17.95 1.06
CA LYS A 158 -6.95 -19.04 0.54
C LYS A 158 -6.22 -20.38 0.55
N ASP A 159 -4.98 -20.40 0.07
CA ASP A 159 -4.16 -21.61 0.07
C ASP A 159 -3.92 -22.14 1.50
N LYS A 160 -3.75 -21.24 2.49
CA LYS A 160 -3.45 -21.61 3.89
C LYS A 160 -4.70 -21.96 4.71
N TYR A 161 -5.82 -21.28 4.50
CA TYR A 161 -7.00 -21.35 5.36
C TYR A 161 -8.26 -21.91 4.67
N GLY A 162 -8.20 -22.18 3.36
CA GLY A 162 -9.31 -22.68 2.54
C GLY A 162 -9.95 -21.61 1.66
N GLU A 163 -10.66 -22.04 0.62
CA GLU A 163 -11.28 -21.14 -0.38
C GLU A 163 -12.30 -20.16 0.23
N ASP A 164 -13.05 -20.61 1.23
CA ASP A 164 -14.10 -19.81 1.90
C ASP A 164 -13.53 -18.80 2.92
N TRP A 165 -12.21 -18.82 3.17
CA TRP A 165 -11.57 -17.92 4.13
C TRP A 165 -11.74 -16.45 3.74
N GLU A 166 -11.59 -16.11 2.46
CA GLU A 166 -11.68 -14.70 2.04
C GLU A 166 -13.06 -14.13 2.34
N GLU A 167 -14.13 -14.84 1.96
CA GLU A 167 -15.52 -14.37 2.13
C GLU A 167 -15.91 -14.28 3.61
N SER A 168 -15.57 -15.30 4.40
CA SER A 168 -15.86 -15.33 5.84
C SER A 168 -15.06 -14.28 6.63
N PHE A 169 -13.81 -14.01 6.25
CA PHE A 169 -12.98 -13.02 6.94
C PHE A 169 -13.28 -11.60 6.48
N ARG A 170 -13.64 -11.40 5.20
CA ARG A 170 -14.02 -10.10 4.63
C ARG A 170 -15.24 -9.51 5.34
N SER A 171 -16.32 -10.30 5.46
CA SER A 171 -17.56 -9.85 6.11
C SER A 171 -17.33 -9.40 7.56
N ARG A 172 -16.48 -10.12 8.30
CA ARG A 172 -16.11 -9.76 9.68
C ARG A 172 -15.31 -8.47 9.79
N ILE A 173 -14.46 -8.15 8.81
CA ILE A 173 -13.64 -6.93 8.85
C ILE A 173 -14.40 -5.70 8.34
N GLU A 174 -15.26 -5.86 7.35
CA GLU A 174 -16.01 -4.74 6.76
C GLU A 174 -16.83 -3.97 7.81
N GLU A 175 -17.39 -4.69 8.79
CA GLU A 175 -18.18 -4.11 9.88
C GLU A 175 -17.36 -3.81 11.15
N ALA A 176 -16.08 -4.18 11.19
CA ALA A 176 -15.25 -4.04 12.38
C ALA A 176 -14.78 -2.58 12.60
N ASP A 177 -14.76 -2.17 13.87
CA ASP A 177 -14.06 -0.97 14.29
C ASP A 177 -12.54 -1.15 14.24
N ASP A 178 -11.78 -0.06 14.39
CA ASP A 178 -10.32 -0.10 14.28
C ASP A 178 -9.66 -0.99 15.35
N ILE A 179 -10.30 -1.14 16.52
CA ILE A 179 -9.82 -2.00 17.60
C ILE A 179 -9.91 -3.46 17.15
N THR A 180 -11.11 -3.90 16.76
CA THR A 180 -11.38 -5.28 16.34
C THR A 180 -10.62 -5.62 15.07
N ALA A 181 -10.59 -4.71 14.09
CA ALA A 181 -9.85 -4.89 12.85
C ALA A 181 -8.33 -4.99 13.09
N THR A 182 -7.80 -4.33 14.12
CA THR A 182 -6.39 -4.44 14.48
C THR A 182 -6.08 -5.76 15.17
N ASP A 183 -6.95 -6.20 16.09
CA ASP A 183 -6.82 -7.50 16.75
C ASP A 183 -6.84 -8.66 15.74
N MET A 184 -7.70 -8.57 14.71
CA MET A 184 -7.75 -9.56 13.62
C MET A 184 -6.45 -9.66 12.79
N MET A 185 -5.54 -8.67 12.87
CA MET A 185 -4.24 -8.73 12.21
C MET A 185 -3.15 -9.39 13.05
N GLN A 186 -3.42 -9.72 14.31
CA GLN A 186 -2.42 -10.28 15.21
C GLN A 186 -1.81 -11.57 14.65
N HIS A 187 -0.59 -11.87 15.08
CA HIS A 187 0.07 -13.12 14.68
C HIS A 187 -0.62 -14.27 15.40
N LYS A 188 -0.90 -15.35 14.66
CA LYS A 188 -1.35 -16.61 15.24
C LYS A 188 -0.16 -17.34 15.87
N ASP A 189 -0.43 -18.30 16.74
CA ASP A 189 0.61 -19.05 17.46
C ASP A 189 1.64 -19.70 16.52
N ASP A 190 1.20 -20.21 15.38
CA ASP A 190 2.06 -20.80 14.34
C ASP A 190 2.90 -19.76 13.57
N GLU A 191 2.60 -18.47 13.73
CA GLU A 191 3.28 -17.35 13.08
C GLU A 191 4.20 -16.58 14.03
N LEU A 192 4.27 -16.94 15.32
CA LEU A 192 5.08 -16.24 16.32
C LEU A 192 6.59 -16.40 16.09
N GLU A 193 7.02 -17.51 15.49
CA GLU A 193 8.43 -17.71 15.17
C GLU A 193 8.92 -16.68 14.13
N GLY A 194 9.92 -15.88 14.48
CA GLY A 194 10.48 -14.85 13.60
C GLY A 194 9.63 -13.58 13.48
N VAL A 195 8.70 -13.36 14.41
CA VAL A 195 8.09 -12.05 14.62
C VAL A 195 9.14 -11.05 15.10
N VAL A 196 9.08 -9.83 14.58
CA VAL A 196 10.06 -8.77 14.87
C VAL A 196 9.40 -7.70 15.73
N ASP A 197 9.93 -7.51 16.94
CA ASP A 197 9.65 -6.31 17.71
C ASP A 197 10.48 -5.14 17.16
N TYR A 198 9.80 -4.11 16.65
CA TYR A 198 10.43 -3.02 15.88
C TYR A 198 10.44 -1.73 16.71
N ASP A 199 11.55 -0.99 16.67
CA ASP A 199 11.69 0.32 17.30
C ASP A 199 10.73 1.32 16.64
N ILE A 200 9.85 1.95 17.44
CA ILE A 200 8.86 2.91 16.97
C ILE A 200 9.52 4.12 16.31
N ARG A 201 10.66 4.59 16.84
CA ARG A 201 11.39 5.75 16.31
C ARG A 201 11.91 5.46 14.90
N ASP A 202 12.32 4.23 14.64
CA ASP A 202 12.78 3.79 13.31
C ASP A 202 11.67 3.86 12.24
N MET A 203 10.40 3.89 12.64
CA MET A 203 9.29 4.09 11.70
C MET A 203 9.28 5.47 11.05
N GLY A 204 10.01 6.45 11.62
CA GLY A 204 10.22 7.78 11.03
C GLY A 204 11.16 7.78 9.82
N LYS A 205 11.94 6.72 9.58
CA LYS A 205 12.87 6.63 8.44
C LYS A 205 12.10 6.73 7.12
N GLY A 206 12.45 7.71 6.28
CA GLY A 206 11.77 7.95 5.00
C GLY A 206 10.30 8.38 5.13
N LEU A 207 9.88 8.89 6.29
CA LEU A 207 8.57 9.50 6.48
C LEU A 207 8.64 10.99 6.11
N LEU A 208 7.78 11.43 5.20
CA LEU A 208 7.65 12.84 4.80
C LEU A 208 6.75 13.60 5.77
N LYS A 209 5.65 12.96 6.19
CA LYS A 209 4.69 13.51 7.15
C LYS A 209 3.89 12.40 7.81
N HIS A 210 3.49 12.64 9.05
CA HIS A 210 2.57 11.76 9.77
C HIS A 210 1.13 11.88 9.22
N PRO A 211 0.29 10.85 9.38
CA PRO A 211 -1.15 11.01 9.36
C PRO A 211 -1.59 12.13 10.32
N LYS A 212 -2.70 12.78 10.04
CA LYS A 212 -3.23 13.85 10.86
C LYS A 212 -4.17 13.27 11.92
N GLU A 213 -3.81 13.52 13.18
CA GLU A 213 -4.58 13.04 14.32
C GLU A 213 -6.03 13.57 14.27
N GLY A 214 -6.98 12.67 14.47
CA GLY A 214 -8.42 12.99 14.44
C GLY A 214 -9.04 13.08 13.05
N GLU A 215 -8.25 12.95 11.98
CA GLU A 215 -8.75 12.80 10.61
C GLU A 215 -8.48 11.39 10.09
N ASP A 216 -7.20 11.08 9.86
CA ASP A 216 -6.73 9.82 9.30
C ASP A 216 -5.65 9.15 10.16
N GLY A 217 -5.19 9.80 11.23
CA GLY A 217 -4.30 9.25 12.26
C GLY A 217 -4.99 9.05 13.61
N GLY A 218 -4.62 7.97 14.30
CA GLY A 218 -5.10 7.60 15.63
C GLY A 218 -4.05 7.79 16.72
N ILE A 219 -4.25 7.10 17.85
CA ILE A 219 -3.34 7.15 19.01
C ILE A 219 -1.93 6.65 18.64
N PHE A 220 -1.82 5.68 17.74
CA PHE A 220 -0.53 5.16 17.31
C PHE A 220 0.32 6.22 16.62
N THR A 221 -0.27 7.05 15.76
CA THR A 221 0.42 8.19 15.15
C THR A 221 0.98 9.15 16.21
N ARG A 222 0.23 9.41 17.28
CA ARG A 222 0.72 10.23 18.39
C ARG A 222 1.89 9.58 19.11
N CYS A 223 1.85 8.26 19.35
CA CYS A 223 2.97 7.52 19.91
C CYS A 223 4.23 7.63 19.03
N VAL A 224 4.10 7.44 17.72
CA VAL A 224 5.23 7.54 16.78
C VAL A 224 5.84 8.95 16.80
N LYS A 225 5.01 9.99 16.74
CA LYS A 225 5.48 11.38 16.86
C LYS A 225 6.24 11.62 18.15
N TYR A 226 5.67 11.18 19.28
CA TYR A 226 6.29 11.34 20.59
C TYR A 226 7.68 10.68 20.63
N CYS A 227 7.82 9.44 20.15
CA CYS A 227 9.11 8.74 20.14
C CYS A 227 10.16 9.45 19.27
N ILE A 228 9.75 10.08 18.17
CA ILE A 228 10.66 10.82 17.29
C ILE A 228 11.05 12.16 17.89
N GLU A 229 10.09 12.91 18.44
CA GLU A 229 10.30 14.25 18.99
C GLU A 229 11.09 14.23 20.31
N HIS A 230 10.89 13.19 21.13
CA HIS A 230 11.48 13.08 22.46
C HIS A 230 12.59 12.02 22.57
N ASP A 231 12.98 11.41 21.45
CA ASP A 231 13.98 10.33 21.41
C ASP A 231 13.65 9.13 22.33
N ALA A 232 12.36 8.81 22.48
CA ALA A 232 11.89 7.80 23.42
C ALA A 232 12.02 6.37 22.86
N GLY A 233 12.61 5.46 23.65
CA GLY A 233 12.91 4.08 23.26
C GLY A 233 11.74 3.10 23.45
N TYR A 234 10.66 3.28 22.69
CA TYR A 234 9.54 2.32 22.67
C TYR A 234 9.60 1.40 21.45
N THR A 235 9.10 0.19 21.62
CA THR A 235 8.95 -0.83 20.57
C THR A 235 7.47 -1.17 20.34
N LEU A 236 7.19 -1.96 19.32
CA LEU A 236 5.82 -2.40 19.02
C LEU A 236 5.19 -3.24 20.14
N ALA A 237 6.00 -3.97 20.90
CA ALA A 237 5.53 -4.75 22.05
C ALA A 237 5.01 -3.85 23.18
N ASN A 238 5.68 -2.73 23.48
CA ASN A 238 5.38 -1.90 24.66
C ASN A 238 4.72 -0.54 24.37
N VAL A 239 4.46 -0.20 23.09
CA VAL A 239 3.84 1.08 22.69
C VAL A 239 2.46 1.34 23.31
N HIS A 240 1.76 0.29 23.75
CA HIS A 240 0.48 0.42 24.45
C HIS A 240 0.62 1.15 25.80
N LEU A 241 1.76 1.00 26.50
CA LEU A 241 2.06 1.72 27.73
C LEU A 241 2.19 3.23 27.47
N LEU A 242 2.88 3.58 26.37
CA LEU A 242 2.98 4.97 25.91
C LEU A 242 1.62 5.53 25.53
N ALA A 243 0.79 4.75 24.82
CA ALA A 243 -0.55 5.16 24.42
C ALA A 243 -1.44 5.48 25.64
N LEU A 244 -1.42 4.63 26.67
CA LEU A 244 -2.16 4.84 27.92
C LEU A 244 -1.71 6.13 28.62
N ALA A 245 -0.40 6.34 28.75
CA ALA A 245 0.14 7.54 29.38
C ALA A 245 -0.22 8.83 28.60
N LEU A 246 -0.15 8.80 27.27
CA LEU A 246 -0.56 9.92 26.40
C LEU A 246 -2.06 10.21 26.45
N GLN A 247 -2.90 9.20 26.68
CA GLN A 247 -4.35 9.37 26.83
C GLN A 247 -4.73 9.87 28.24
N GLY A 248 -4.05 9.39 29.27
CA GLY A 248 -4.28 9.77 30.68
C GLY A 248 -3.71 11.13 31.06
N GLY A 249 -2.96 11.80 30.18
CA GLY A 249 -2.30 13.07 30.49
C GLY A 249 -1.16 12.94 31.50
N ILE A 250 -0.58 11.74 31.62
CA ILE A 250 0.53 11.47 32.53
C ILE A 250 1.81 12.09 31.95
N ASP A 251 2.56 12.80 32.79
CA ASP A 251 3.83 13.40 32.41
C ASP A 251 4.90 12.33 32.18
N LEU A 252 5.03 11.92 30.93
CA LEU A 252 5.93 10.86 30.45
C LEU A 252 7.41 11.18 30.67
N GLN A 253 7.80 12.44 30.90
CA GLN A 253 9.19 12.78 31.21
C GLN A 253 9.64 12.21 32.56
N LYS A 254 8.71 11.88 33.47
CA LYS A 254 9.00 11.18 34.73
C LYS A 254 9.21 9.67 34.56
N LEU A 255 8.69 9.06 33.49
CA LEU A 255 8.83 7.62 33.21
C LEU A 255 10.14 7.26 32.50
N VAL A 256 10.79 8.23 31.86
CA VAL A 256 12.01 8.01 31.05
C VAL A 256 13.29 7.88 31.89
N ILE A 257 13.25 8.21 33.20
CA ILE A 257 14.45 8.23 34.05
C ILE A 257 14.76 6.86 34.69
N ASP A 258 13.77 6.01 34.96
CA ASP A 258 14.01 4.70 35.57
C ASP A 258 13.89 3.57 34.54
N GLY A 259 14.94 3.43 33.73
CA GLY A 259 15.20 2.17 33.05
C GLY A 259 15.50 1.07 34.07
N GLY A 260 14.47 0.47 34.67
CA GLY A 260 14.68 -0.74 35.48
C GLY A 260 13.63 -1.17 36.50
N GLU A 261 12.61 -0.38 36.86
CA GLU A 261 11.69 -0.81 37.94
C GLU A 261 10.22 -0.82 37.52
N GLU A 262 9.60 -1.96 37.82
CA GLU A 262 8.19 -2.30 37.67
C GLU A 262 7.33 -1.29 38.44
N PHE A 263 6.45 -0.58 37.75
CA PHE A 263 5.56 0.38 38.40
C PHE A 263 4.44 -0.39 39.12
N VAL A 264 4.54 -0.48 40.45
CA VAL A 264 3.40 -0.79 41.32
C VAL A 264 2.51 0.44 41.35
N VAL A 265 1.27 0.27 40.91
CA VAL A 265 0.24 1.28 41.11
C VAL A 265 -0.11 1.25 42.60
N GLU A 266 0.40 2.20 43.38
CA GLU A 266 -0.14 2.47 44.70
C GLU A 266 -1.47 3.20 44.52
N ASP A 267 -2.56 2.48 44.80
CA ASP A 267 -3.90 3.06 44.91
C ASP A 267 -3.92 4.01 46.12
N GLU A 268 -3.68 5.30 45.91
CA GLU A 268 -4.05 6.33 46.88
C GLU A 268 -5.55 6.58 46.81
N GLU A 269 -6.33 5.86 47.61
CA GLU A 269 -7.50 6.45 48.27
C GLU A 269 -7.52 6.05 49.74
N GLY A 270 -6.93 6.91 50.57
CA GLY A 270 -7.21 6.96 51.99
C GLY A 270 -8.65 7.42 52.21
N ILE A 271 -9.49 6.52 52.68
CA ILE A 271 -10.75 6.88 53.33
C ILE A 271 -10.42 7.10 54.81
N GLU A 272 -10.43 8.36 55.22
CA GLU A 272 -10.40 8.77 56.63
C GLU A 272 -11.61 8.17 57.36
N GLU A 273 -11.35 7.34 58.38
CA GLU A 273 -12.29 7.10 59.47
C GLU A 273 -12.29 8.33 60.38
N ASP A 274 -13.45 8.97 60.57
CA ASP A 274 -13.99 9.38 61.88
C ASP A 274 -15.23 10.29 61.71
N VAL A 275 -16.42 9.82 62.11
CA VAL A 275 -17.33 10.33 63.18
C VAL A 275 -18.47 9.33 63.37
#